data_AF-A0A3D5DIP7-F1
#
_entry.id   AF-A0A3D5DIP7-F1
#
_cell.length_a   1.000
_cell.length_b   1.000
_cell.length_c   1.000
_cell.angle_alpha   90.00
_cell.angle_beta   90.00
_cell.angle_gamma   90.00
#
_symmetry.space_group_name_H-M   'P 1'
#
loop_
_entity.id
_entity.type
_entity.pdbx_description
1 polymer ?
#
loop_
_entity_poly.entity_id
_entity_poly.type
_entity_poly.pdbx_seq_one_letter_code
_entity_poly.pdbx_strand_id
1 'polypeptide(L)'
;ERDALEWLRGTKRVEYDIVFLDPPFGRGFIEASLGELPNGWLKDRAWVYLEAEETPIFRLNVEPWHMIRHGRTAHTQYALLEFNNLVPYPTRRQVLRPDKDLGRQSSE
;
A
#
# COMPACT_ATOMS: atom_id res chain seq x y z
N GLU A 1 -4.81 27.02 -6.91
CA GLU A 1 -4.29 25.67 -7.24
C GLU A 1 -4.10 24.92 -5.93
N ARG A 2 -4.46 23.64 -5.83
CA ARG A 2 -4.30 22.84 -4.60
C ARG A 2 -3.34 21.69 -4.86
N ASP A 3 -2.46 21.42 -3.91
CA ASP A 3 -1.53 20.30 -3.95
C ASP A 3 -2.31 18.96 -3.77
N ALA A 4 -2.03 17.97 -4.61
CA ALA A 4 -2.74 16.70 -4.62
C ALA A 4 -2.45 15.86 -3.35
N LEU A 5 -1.23 15.93 -2.80
CA LEU A 5 -0.89 15.26 -1.55
C LEU A 5 -1.59 15.93 -0.36
N GLU A 6 -1.67 17.27 -0.34
CA GLU A 6 -2.47 17.98 0.66
C GLU A 6 -3.95 17.57 0.59
N TRP A 7 -4.48 17.42 -0.63
CA TRP A 7 -5.86 16.96 -0.82
C TRP A 7 -6.09 15.52 -0.32
N LEU A 8 -5.17 14.60 -0.61
CA LEU A 8 -5.21 13.20 -0.12
C LEU A 8 -5.12 13.10 1.41
N ARG A 9 -4.52 14.08 2.08
CA ARG A 9 -4.41 14.09 3.55
C ARG A 9 -5.63 14.70 4.24
N GLY A 10 -6.29 15.67 3.60
CA GLY A 10 -7.39 16.44 4.20
C GLY A 10 -8.81 15.99 3.86
N THR A 11 -8.97 15.05 2.91
CA THR A 11 -10.30 14.68 2.37
C THR A 11 -10.80 13.37 2.96
N LYS A 12 -12.14 13.22 3.08
CA LYS A 12 -12.76 11.94 3.44
C LYS A 12 -12.37 10.88 2.41
N ARG A 13 -11.79 9.79 2.91
CA ARG A 13 -11.27 8.69 2.09
C ARG A 13 -12.41 7.97 1.36
N VAL A 14 -12.18 7.75 0.07
CA VAL A 14 -12.98 6.91 -0.81
C VAL A 14 -11.99 6.00 -1.53
N GLU A 15 -12.31 4.71 -1.59
CA GLU A 15 -11.43 3.72 -2.21
C GLU A 15 -11.63 3.70 -3.73
N TYR A 16 -10.51 3.68 -4.46
CA TYR A 16 -10.46 3.61 -5.92
C TYR A 16 -9.97 2.24 -6.38
N ASP A 17 -10.52 1.75 -7.50
CA ASP A 17 -10.05 0.54 -8.17
C ASP A 17 -8.79 0.79 -9.01
N ILE A 18 -8.62 2.01 -9.53
CA ILE A 18 -7.50 2.42 -10.39
C ILE A 18 -7.08 3.84 -10.02
N VAL A 19 -5.77 4.06 -9.87
CA VAL A 19 -5.15 5.37 -9.65
C VAL A 19 -4.07 5.64 -10.70
N PHE A 20 -4.05 6.86 -11.23
CA PHE A 20 -3.02 7.34 -12.15
C PHE A 20 -2.12 8.33 -11.42
N LEU A 21 -0.82 8.05 -11.37
CA LEU A 21 0.20 8.87 -10.73
C LEU A 21 1.17 9.41 -11.78
N ASP A 22 0.97 10.66 -12.16
CA ASP A 22 1.91 11.40 -13.01
C ASP A 22 2.37 12.67 -12.27
N PRO A 23 3.21 12.52 -11.22
CA PRO A 23 3.67 13.67 -10.46
C PRO A 23 4.80 14.40 -11.20
N PRO A 24 4.95 15.72 -10.98
CA PRO A 24 6.05 16.47 -11.57
C PRO A 24 7.41 15.90 -11.14
N PHE A 25 8.38 15.97 -12.05
CA PHE A 25 9.63 15.21 -11.98
C PHE A 25 10.49 15.53 -10.74
N GLY A 26 11.16 14.50 -10.23
CA GLY A 26 12.36 14.64 -9.39
C GLY A 26 12.16 15.15 -7.96
N ARG A 27 10.96 15.05 -7.37
CA ARG A 27 10.67 15.63 -6.03
C ARG A 27 10.19 14.65 -4.96
N GLY A 28 10.39 13.34 -5.13
CA GLY A 28 9.98 12.34 -4.15
C GLY A 28 8.45 12.17 -4.01
N PHE A 29 7.68 12.70 -4.96
CA PHE A 29 6.22 12.68 -4.93
C PHE A 29 5.65 11.29 -5.21
N ILE A 30 6.37 10.43 -5.93
CA ILE A 30 5.97 9.04 -6.16
C ILE A 30 5.99 8.30 -4.83
N GLU A 31 7.09 8.40 -4.09
CA GLU A 31 7.27 7.78 -2.79
C GLU A 31 6.24 8.30 -1.78
N ALA A 32 6.00 9.62 -1.75
CA ALA A 32 4.97 10.21 -0.92
C ALA A 32 3.56 9.71 -1.27
N SER A 33 3.23 9.66 -2.56
CA SER A 33 1.91 9.19 -3.02
C SER A 33 1.71 7.71 -2.71
N LEU A 34 2.69 6.86 -2.99
CA LEU A 34 2.64 5.42 -2.68
C LEU A 34 2.62 5.14 -1.17
N GLY A 35 3.13 6.05 -0.34
CA GLY A 35 2.99 5.98 1.11
C GLY A 35 1.60 6.37 1.61
N GLU A 36 0.90 7.27 0.90
CA GLU A 36 -0.43 7.75 1.30
C GLU A 36 -1.57 6.86 0.77
N LEU A 37 -1.45 6.33 -0.45
CA LEU A 37 -2.51 5.56 -1.12
C LEU A 37 -3.02 4.34 -0.32
N PRO A 38 -2.16 3.55 0.35
CA PRO A 38 -2.62 2.44 1.19
C PRO A 38 -3.48 2.88 2.38
N ASN A 39 -3.53 4.16 2.74
CA ASN A 39 -4.30 4.69 3.88
C ASN A 39 -5.80 4.82 3.58
N GLY A 40 -6.40 3.86 2.86
CA GLY A 40 -7.83 3.82 2.54
C GLY A 40 -8.23 4.54 1.25
N TRP A 41 -7.28 4.79 0.34
CA TRP A 41 -7.57 5.32 -1.00
C TRP A 41 -7.70 4.22 -2.05
N LEU A 42 -7.33 2.99 -1.72
CA LEU A 42 -7.30 1.87 -2.65
C LEU A 42 -8.17 0.73 -2.13
N LYS A 43 -8.96 0.15 -3.03
CA LYS A 43 -9.61 -1.14 -2.75
C LYS A 43 -8.58 -2.26 -2.74
N ASP A 44 -8.98 -3.41 -2.20
CA ASP A 44 -8.21 -4.63 -2.36
C ASP A 44 -7.97 -4.92 -3.85
N ARG A 45 -6.71 -5.15 -4.22
CA ARG A 45 -6.27 -5.42 -5.60
C ARG A 45 -6.44 -4.26 -6.58
N ALA A 46 -6.51 -3.03 -6.07
CA ALA A 46 -6.51 -1.84 -6.92
C ALA A 46 -5.21 -1.73 -7.75
N TRP A 47 -5.29 -1.05 -8.89
CA TRP A 47 -4.15 -0.81 -9.77
C TRP A 47 -3.65 0.62 -9.67
N VAL A 48 -2.33 0.78 -9.73
CA VAL A 48 -1.67 2.08 -9.78
C VAL A 48 -0.80 2.13 -11.02
N TYR A 49 -1.17 3.00 -11.96
CA TYR A 49 -0.32 3.36 -13.08
C TYR A 49 0.54 4.55 -12.68
N LEU A 50 1.84 4.49 -12.94
CA LEU A 50 2.77 5.56 -12.58
C LEU A 50 3.76 5.87 -13.70
N GLU A 51 4.11 7.14 -13.84
CA GLU A 51 5.15 7.66 -14.75
C GLU A 51 6.23 8.42 -13.97
N ALA A 52 7.50 8.31 -14.40
CA ALA A 52 8.64 9.04 -13.84
C ALA A 52 9.79 9.19 -14.83
N GLU A 53 10.50 10.33 -14.84
CA GLU A 53 11.70 10.50 -15.68
C GLU A 53 12.93 9.76 -15.12
N GLU A 54 13.27 10.00 -13.85
CA GLU A 54 14.57 9.57 -13.29
C GLU A 54 14.47 8.54 -12.14
N THR A 55 13.27 8.29 -11.62
CA THR A 55 13.11 7.38 -10.47
C THR A 55 13.31 5.93 -10.89
N PRO A 56 14.11 5.13 -10.16
CA PRO A 56 14.26 3.69 -10.41
C PRO A 56 12.99 2.93 -9.97
N ILE A 57 11.95 2.98 -10.79
CA ILE A 57 10.61 2.42 -10.50
C ILE A 57 10.66 0.90 -10.25
N PHE A 58 11.64 0.20 -10.81
CA PHE A 58 11.85 -1.24 -10.61
C PHE A 58 12.09 -1.66 -9.15
N ARG A 59 12.42 -0.72 -8.25
CA ARG A 59 12.59 -1.00 -6.82
C ARG A 59 11.26 -1.13 -6.06
N LEU A 60 10.13 -0.86 -6.72
CA LEU A 60 8.81 -0.87 -6.09
C LEU A 60 8.16 -2.26 -5.98
N ASN A 61 8.81 -3.34 -6.43
CA ASN A 61 8.29 -4.70 -6.26
C ASN A 61 8.54 -5.22 -4.84
N VAL A 62 7.86 -4.61 -3.87
CA VAL A 62 7.87 -4.95 -2.44
C VAL A 62 6.44 -4.83 -1.92
N GLU A 63 6.01 -5.75 -1.04
CA GLU A 63 4.67 -5.66 -0.44
C GLU A 63 4.41 -4.27 0.16
N PRO A 64 3.21 -3.69 -0.04
CA PRO A 64 2.01 -4.28 -0.65
C PRO A 64 1.93 -4.15 -2.18
N TRP A 65 3.02 -3.76 -2.85
CA TRP A 65 3.04 -3.47 -4.28
C TRP A 65 3.62 -4.62 -5.09
N HIS A 66 2.81 -5.14 -6.01
CA HIS A 66 3.27 -6.12 -6.98
C HIS A 66 3.40 -5.48 -8.36
N MET A 67 4.59 -5.56 -8.97
CA MET A 67 4.81 -4.98 -10.29
C MET A 67 4.26 -5.91 -11.38
N ILE A 68 3.21 -5.46 -12.07
CA ILE A 68 2.56 -6.20 -13.16
C ILE A 68 3.27 -5.94 -14.48
N ARG A 69 3.63 -4.68 -14.73
CA ARG A 69 4.30 -4.26 -15.96
C ARG A 69 5.18 -3.07 -15.69
N HIS A 70 6.30 -2.99 -16.40
CA HIS A 70 7.12 -1.78 -16.45
C HIS A 70 7.70 -1.59 -17.85
N GLY A 71 8.17 -0.38 -18.13
CA GLY A 71 8.85 -0.05 -19.37
C GLY A 71 9.55 1.30 -19.29
N ARG A 72 10.27 1.63 -20.37
CA ARG A 72 10.98 2.89 -20.50
C ARG A 72 10.88 3.38 -21.94
N THR A 73 10.66 4.68 -22.09
CA THR A 73 10.69 5.43 -23.34
C THR A 73 12.00 6.24 -23.41
N ALA A 74 12.14 7.15 -24.38
CA ALA A 74 13.33 8.00 -24.49
C ALA A 74 13.54 8.89 -23.25
N HIS A 75 12.45 9.32 -22.61
CA HIS A 75 12.50 10.29 -21.52
C HIS A 75 11.81 9.82 -20.24
N THR A 76 10.90 8.84 -20.31
CA THR A 76 10.05 8.46 -19.18
C THR A 76 10.11 6.96 -18.92
N GLN A 77 9.98 6.56 -17.66
CA GLN A 77 9.72 5.21 -17.22
C GLN A 77 8.26 5.13 -16.75
N TYR A 78 7.63 3.99 -16.98
CA TYR A 78 6.28 3.73 -16.50
C TYR A 78 6.20 2.38 -15.81
N ALA A 79 5.28 2.25 -14.86
CA ALA A 79 4.88 0.97 -14.31
C ALA A 79 3.38 0.88 -14.03
N LEU A 80 2.90 -0.35 -14.02
CA LEU A 80 1.61 -0.75 -13.51
C LEU A 80 1.84 -1.64 -12.30
N LEU A 81 1.35 -1.20 -11.15
CA LEU A 81 1.41 -1.90 -9.88
C LEU A 81 0.01 -2.42 -9.52
N GLU A 82 -0.06 -3.61 -8.92
CA GLU A 82 -1.24 -4.09 -8.19
C GLU A 82 -0.99 -3.88 -6.69
N PHE A 83 -1.99 -3.31 -6.00
CA PHE A 83 -2.00 -3.14 -4.55
C PHE A 83 -2.60 -4.38 -3.89
N ASN A 84 -1.77 -5.17 -3.22
CA ASN A 84 -2.19 -6.37 -2.53
C ASN A 84 -2.34 -6.11 -1.03
N ASN A 85 -3.55 -5.77 -0.61
CA ASN A 85 -3.92 -5.61 0.81
C ASN A 85 -4.62 -6.84 1.38
N LEU A 86 -4.56 -7.98 0.68
CA LEU A 86 -4.97 -9.24 1.27
C LEU A 86 -4.02 -9.51 2.44
N VAL A 87 -4.51 -9.30 3.66
CA VAL A 87 -3.80 -9.52 4.92
C VAL A 87 -2.93 -10.77 4.75
N PRO A 88 -1.57 -10.66 4.75
CA PRO A 88 -0.74 -11.86 4.69
C PRO A 88 -1.18 -12.68 5.88
N TYR A 89 -1.70 -13.89 5.60
CA TYR A 89 -2.37 -14.79 6.55
C TYR A 89 -1.93 -14.49 7.98
N PRO A 90 -2.86 -14.24 8.94
CA PRO A 90 -2.44 -14.00 10.31
C PRO A 90 -1.55 -15.18 10.72
N THR A 91 -0.24 -14.91 10.85
CA THR A 91 0.70 -15.91 11.32
C THR A 91 0.12 -16.38 12.62
N ARG A 92 -0.35 -17.64 12.64
CA ARG A 92 -1.06 -18.29 13.73
C ARG A 92 -0.49 -17.76 15.04
N ARG A 93 -1.18 -16.80 15.67
CA ARG A 93 -0.83 -16.40 17.04
C ARG A 93 -0.84 -17.69 17.81
N GLN A 94 0.32 -18.04 18.35
CA GLN A 94 0.46 -19.13 19.28
C GLN A 94 -0.62 -18.90 20.33
N VAL A 95 -1.71 -19.67 20.24
CA VAL A 95 -2.70 -19.72 21.30
C VAL A 95 -1.92 -20.34 22.45
N LEU A 96 -1.40 -19.49 23.34
CA LEU A 96 -0.99 -19.90 24.66
C LEU A 96 -2.24 -20.54 25.24
N ARG A 97 -2.25 -21.87 25.26
CA ARG A 97 -3.25 -22.63 26.00
C ARG A 97 -3.07 -22.18 27.44
N PRO A 98 -4.06 -21.55 28.10
CA PRO A 98 -4.01 -21.48 29.55
C PRO A 98 -3.98 -22.92 30.04
N ASP A 99 -2.98 -23.24 30.87
CA ASP A 99 -2.83 -24.53 31.51
C ASP A 99 -4.16 -24.94 32.14
N LYS A 100 -4.67 -26.09 31.69
CA LYS A 100 -5.55 -26.90 32.53
C LYS A 100 -4.68 -27.41 33.67
N ASP A 101 -4.81 -26.85 34.86
CA ASP A 101 -5.11 -27.61 36.07
C ASP A 101 -5.01 -26.75 37.35
N LEU A 102 -5.66 -27.27 38.39
CA LEU A 102 -5.94 -26.76 39.73
C LEU A 102 -7.09 -25.74 39.79
N GLY A 103 -8.30 -26.08 40.22
CA GLY A 103 -8.70 -27.18 41.09
C GLY A 103 -9.25 -26.60 42.39
N ARG A 104 -10.57 -26.77 42.55
CA ARG A 104 -11.33 -26.78 43.81
C ARG A 104 -11.49 -25.45 44.58
N GLN A 105 -12.68 -24.90 44.39
CA GLN A 105 -13.41 -24.15 45.41
C GLN A 105 -13.68 -25.05 46.63
N SER A 106 -13.43 -24.54 47.82
CA SER A 106 -14.14 -24.90 49.05
C SER A 106 -14.27 -23.62 49.88
N SER A 107 -15.47 -23.05 49.81
CA SER A 107 -16.00 -22.03 50.72
C SER A 107 -16.42 -22.67 52.05
N GLU A 108 -16.59 -21.77 53.02
CA GLU A 108 -17.08 -21.90 54.40
C GLU A 108 -18.19 -22.93 54.67
#